data_AF-A0AA37M6A0-F1
#
_entry.id   AF-A0AA37M6A0-F1
#
_cell.length_a   1.000
_cell.length_b   1.000
_cell.length_c   1.000
_cell.angle_alpha   90.00
_cell.angle_beta   90.00
_cell.angle_gamma   90.00
#
_symmetry.space_group_name_H-M   'P 1'
#
loop_
_entity.id
_entity.type
_entity.pdbx_description
1 polymer ?
#
loop_
_entity_poly.entity_id
_entity_poly.type
_entity_poly.pdbx_seq_one_letter_code
_entity_poly.pdbx_strand_id
1 'polypeptide(L)'
;MTIFDDARAEIDAVEARIAARQLMTCKHWRGPLGQPPCGAGVDVVARAGPRRLPGWVDRVPCRDAAFPAFTCDLKMTPTSAEIEESKREAGEAFSRVSAVMRALPADKSIAHGEVPCPKCAGPVRWERSPVNGHVRAACAEGCVSFIQ
;
A
#
# COMPACT_ATOMS: atom_id res chain seq x y z
N MET A 1 31.93 14.13 -15.11
CA MET A 1 30.50 13.78 -14.99
C MET A 1 30.38 12.37 -15.52
N THR A 2 30.28 11.40 -14.62
CA THR A 2 30.30 9.98 -14.95
C THR A 2 28.87 9.45 -15.07
N ILE A 3 28.68 8.35 -15.79
CA ILE A 3 27.38 7.68 -15.98
C ILE A 3 26.69 7.38 -14.64
N PHE A 4 27.45 7.21 -13.55
CA PHE A 4 26.92 6.98 -12.20
C PHE A 4 26.37 8.25 -11.52
N ASP A 5 26.92 9.42 -11.85
CA ASP A 5 26.44 10.71 -11.33
C ASP A 5 25.08 11.07 -11.94
N ASP A 6 24.94 10.80 -13.25
CA ASP A 6 23.69 11.03 -13.99
C ASP A 6 22.57 10.09 -13.51
N ALA A 7 22.89 8.80 -13.30
CA ALA A 7 21.92 7.83 -12.78
C ALA A 7 21.44 8.16 -11.36
N ARG A 8 22.33 8.69 -10.50
CA ARG A 8 21.95 9.14 -9.15
C ARG A 8 21.01 10.34 -9.24
N ALA A 9 21.32 11.33 -10.06
CA ALA A 9 20.48 12.50 -10.24
C ALA A 9 19.07 12.15 -10.75
N GLU A 10 18.97 11.17 -11.66
CA GLU A 10 17.67 10.66 -12.13
C GLU A 10 16.87 9.97 -11.02
N ILE A 11 17.52 9.14 -10.20
CA ILE A 11 16.89 8.49 -9.04
C ILE A 11 16.36 9.55 -8.07
N ASP A 12 17.20 10.53 -7.71
CA ASP A 12 16.84 11.58 -6.76
C ASP A 12 15.66 12.42 -7.29
N ALA A 13 15.63 12.72 -8.59
CA ALA A 13 14.51 13.41 -9.22
C ALA A 13 13.20 12.60 -9.20
N VAL A 14 13.28 11.28 -9.39
CA VAL A 14 12.13 10.38 -9.26
C VAL A 14 11.62 10.34 -7.82
N GLU A 15 12.52 10.22 -6.84
CA GLU A 15 12.17 10.23 -5.42
C GLU A 15 11.52 11.55 -5.00
N ALA A 16 12.06 12.69 -5.46
CA ALA A 16 11.49 14.00 -5.19
C ALA A 16 10.07 14.14 -5.77
N ARG A 17 9.84 13.63 -6.99
CA ARG A 17 8.49 13.61 -7.60
C ARG A 17 7.51 12.72 -6.82
N ILE A 18 7.97 11.58 -6.32
CA ILE A 18 7.15 10.68 -5.50
C ILE A 18 6.77 11.37 -4.19
N ALA A 19 7.75 11.98 -3.51
CA ALA A 19 7.52 12.72 -2.27
C ALA A 19 6.52 13.88 -2.47
N ALA A 20 6.69 14.67 -3.53
CA ALA A 20 5.75 15.73 -3.89
C ALA A 20 4.33 15.20 -4.11
N ARG A 21 4.18 14.06 -4.79
CA ARG A 21 2.86 13.42 -5.00
C ARG A 21 2.22 12.92 -3.71
N GLN A 22 3.03 12.42 -2.77
CA GLN A 22 2.56 11.98 -1.45
C GLN A 22 2.05 13.16 -0.62
N LEU A 23 2.73 14.31 -0.66
CA LEU A 23 2.27 15.55 -0.03
C LEU A 23 0.95 16.07 -0.61
N MET A 24 0.69 15.81 -1.90
CA MET A 24 -0.59 16.18 -2.57
C MET A 24 -1.73 15.17 -2.29
N THR A 25 -1.46 14.08 -1.57
CA THR A 25 -2.48 13.09 -1.24
C THR A 25 -2.96 13.28 0.19
N CYS A 26 -4.27 13.41 0.38
CA CYS A 26 -4.87 13.58 1.71
C CYS A 26 -4.42 12.46 2.66
N LYS A 27 -3.98 12.79 3.88
CA LYS A 27 -3.50 11.80 4.86
C LYS A 27 -4.56 10.80 5.32
N HIS A 28 -5.84 11.15 5.15
CA HIS A 28 -6.96 10.26 5.48
C HIS A 28 -7.33 9.29 4.34
N TRP A 29 -6.70 9.45 3.17
CA TRP A 29 -6.96 8.63 1.99
C TRP A 29 -6.44 7.20 2.20
N ARG A 30 -7.32 6.21 2.04
CA ARG A 30 -7.00 4.78 2.20
C ARG A 30 -6.76 4.06 0.86
N GLY A 31 -6.54 4.82 -0.20
CA GLY A 31 -6.41 4.27 -1.55
C GLY A 31 -7.75 3.95 -2.23
N PRO A 32 -7.74 3.65 -3.54
CA PRO A 32 -8.93 3.34 -4.31
C PRO A 32 -9.60 2.03 -3.89
N LEU A 33 -8.86 1.14 -3.22
CA LEU A 33 -9.37 -0.15 -2.73
C LEU A 33 -9.75 -0.13 -1.25
N GLY A 34 -9.31 0.87 -0.47
CA GLY A 34 -9.59 0.95 0.96
C GLY A 34 -11.08 1.06 1.26
N GLN A 35 -11.60 0.35 2.26
CA GLN A 35 -13.03 0.38 2.60
C GLN A 35 -13.46 1.77 3.10
N PRO A 36 -14.66 2.26 2.72
CA PRO A 36 -15.22 3.47 3.30
C PRO A 36 -15.64 3.23 4.77
N PRO A 37 -15.68 4.27 5.60
CA PRO A 37 -15.22 5.62 5.31
C PRO A 37 -13.69 5.74 5.28
N CYS A 38 -13.19 6.87 4.76
CA CYS A 38 -11.77 7.21 4.88
C CYS A 38 -11.38 7.44 6.36
N GLY A 39 -10.10 7.72 6.62
CA GLY A 39 -9.60 7.96 7.99
C GLY A 39 -10.25 9.14 8.73
N ALA A 40 -10.92 10.05 8.04
CA ALA A 40 -11.66 11.18 8.61
C ALA A 40 -13.18 10.95 8.66
N GLY A 41 -13.66 9.74 8.41
CA GLY A 41 -15.09 9.43 8.43
C GLY A 41 -15.86 9.81 7.16
N VAL A 42 -15.20 10.29 6.10
CA VAL A 42 -15.86 10.64 4.83
C VAL A 42 -16.04 9.40 3.96
N ASP A 43 -17.29 9.10 3.59
CA ASP A 43 -17.60 8.13 2.54
C ASP A 43 -17.38 8.77 1.16
N VAL A 44 -16.15 8.62 0.65
CA VAL A 44 -15.75 9.14 -0.66
C VAL A 44 -16.49 8.43 -1.79
N VAL A 45 -16.89 7.17 -1.64
CA VAL A 45 -17.61 6.43 -2.69
C VAL A 45 -19.04 6.94 -2.82
N ALA A 46 -19.72 7.16 -1.68
CA ALA A 46 -21.05 7.75 -1.68
C ALA A 46 -21.05 9.14 -2.33
N ARG A 47 -19.99 9.94 -2.13
CA ARG A 47 -19.93 11.33 -2.62
C ARG A 47 -19.36 11.48 -4.04
N ALA A 48 -18.34 10.70 -4.42
CA ALA A 48 -17.72 10.79 -5.75
C ALA A 48 -18.37 9.89 -6.81
N GLY A 49 -19.21 8.95 -6.38
CA GLY A 49 -19.82 7.91 -7.21
C GLY A 49 -19.09 6.55 -7.10
N PRO A 50 -19.56 5.51 -7.79
CA PRO A 50 -18.98 4.18 -7.67
C PRO A 50 -17.58 4.11 -8.28
N ARG A 51 -16.70 3.32 -7.65
CA ARG A 51 -15.29 3.16 -8.05
C ARG A 51 -15.06 2.68 -9.48
N ARG A 52 -16.05 1.97 -10.04
CA ARG A 52 -16.04 1.47 -11.42
C ARG A 52 -16.20 2.58 -12.48
N LEU A 53 -16.48 3.81 -12.07
CA LEU A 53 -16.56 4.93 -13.01
C LEU A 53 -15.16 5.19 -13.61
N PRO A 54 -15.06 5.34 -14.95
CA PRO A 54 -13.84 5.78 -15.59
C PRO A 54 -13.37 7.11 -14.99
N GLY A 55 -12.06 7.23 -14.71
CA GLY A 55 -11.49 8.43 -14.08
C GLY A 55 -11.99 8.70 -12.66
N TRP A 56 -12.57 7.72 -11.96
CA TRP A 56 -13.11 7.92 -10.61
C TRP A 56 -12.10 8.58 -9.67
N VAL A 57 -10.84 8.17 -9.74
CA VAL A 57 -9.74 8.70 -8.93
C VAL A 57 -9.51 10.20 -9.18
N ASP A 58 -9.72 10.66 -10.41
CA ASP A 58 -9.59 12.07 -10.81
C ASP A 58 -10.81 12.91 -10.42
N ARG A 59 -11.83 12.29 -9.80
CA ARG A 59 -13.00 12.95 -9.21
C ARG A 59 -12.90 13.06 -7.68
N VAL A 60 -11.90 12.43 -7.08
CA VAL A 60 -11.75 12.36 -5.62
C VAL A 60 -10.88 13.54 -5.13
N PRO A 61 -11.39 14.40 -4.22
CA PRO A 61 -10.64 15.58 -3.75
C PRO A 61 -9.34 15.23 -3.00
N CYS A 62 -9.23 13.99 -2.48
CA CYS A 62 -8.06 13.50 -1.76
C CYS A 62 -6.77 13.43 -2.58
N ARG A 63 -6.81 13.66 -3.90
CA ARG A 63 -5.64 13.57 -4.79
C ARG A 63 -5.40 14.81 -5.64
N ASP A 64 -5.89 15.97 -5.19
CA ASP A 64 -5.84 17.22 -5.97
C ASP A 64 -6.45 17.07 -7.37
N ALA A 65 -7.55 16.33 -7.44
CA ALA A 65 -8.38 16.24 -8.63
C ALA A 65 -8.67 17.63 -9.19
N ALA A 66 -8.38 17.85 -10.48
CA ALA A 66 -8.62 19.14 -11.14
C ALA A 66 -10.12 19.51 -11.14
N PHE A 67 -10.99 18.50 -11.22
CA PHE A 67 -12.45 18.65 -11.22
C PHE A 67 -13.05 17.66 -10.21
N PRO A 68 -12.93 17.92 -8.90
CA PRO A 68 -13.43 16.99 -7.91
C PRO A 68 -14.96 16.97 -7.93
N ALA A 69 -15.56 15.80 -7.72
CA ALA A 69 -17.01 15.66 -7.63
C ALA A 69 -17.61 16.42 -6.43
N PHE A 70 -16.80 16.73 -5.43
CA PHE A 70 -17.18 17.50 -4.25
C PHE A 70 -15.96 18.13 -3.56
N THR A 71 -16.18 19.20 -2.80
CA THR A 71 -15.18 19.77 -1.88
C THR A 71 -15.21 19.05 -0.54
N CYS A 72 -14.03 18.76 0.02
CA CYS A 72 -13.88 18.06 1.29
C CYS A 72 -13.15 18.95 2.31
N ASP A 73 -13.88 19.48 3.28
CA ASP A 73 -13.33 20.35 4.33
C ASP A 73 -12.42 19.60 5.31
N LEU A 74 -12.52 18.25 5.33
CA LEU A 74 -11.68 17.37 6.14
C LEU A 74 -10.42 16.90 5.39
N LYS A 75 -10.13 17.45 4.21
CA LYS A 75 -8.88 17.15 3.51
C LYS A 75 -7.71 17.75 4.27
N MET A 76 -6.70 16.94 4.54
CA MET A 76 -5.45 17.39 5.16
C MET A 76 -4.26 16.82 4.39
N THR A 77 -3.32 17.70 4.05
CA THR A 77 -2.02 17.31 3.51
C THR A 77 -1.17 16.70 4.63
N PRO A 78 -0.52 15.55 4.42
CA PRO A 78 0.42 15.00 5.38
C PRO A 78 1.65 15.91 5.49
N THR A 79 2.25 15.94 6.67
CA THR A 79 3.57 16.51 6.89
C THR A 79 4.65 15.57 6.36
N SER A 80 5.87 16.10 6.13
CA SER A 80 7.01 15.27 5.73
C SER A 80 7.31 14.18 6.76
N ALA A 81 7.18 14.48 8.07
CA ALA A 81 7.37 13.49 9.12
C ALA A 81 6.33 12.36 9.07
N GLU A 82 5.05 12.67 8.81
CA GLU A 82 4.00 11.65 8.61
C GLU A 82 4.28 10.77 7.38
N ILE A 83 4.84 11.34 6.30
CA ILE A 83 5.23 10.56 5.11
C ILE A 83 6.39 9.62 5.41
N GLU A 84 7.44 10.10 6.07
CA GLU A 84 8.60 9.28 6.41
C GLU A 84 8.24 8.16 7.40
N GLU A 85 7.37 8.45 8.36
CA GLU A 85 6.80 7.42 9.24
C GLU A 85 6.06 6.35 8.43
N SER A 86 5.14 6.76 7.55
CA SER A 86 4.37 5.83 6.72
C SER A 86 5.26 4.98 5.81
N LYS A 87 6.33 5.57 5.25
CA LYS A 87 7.33 4.83 4.47
C LYS A 87 8.06 3.79 5.31
N ARG A 88 8.46 4.14 6.53
CA ARG A 88 9.10 3.21 7.47
C ARG A 88 8.17 2.04 7.78
N GLU A 89 6.93 2.33 8.17
CA GLU A 89 5.93 1.30 8.47
C GLU A 89 5.68 0.38 7.27
N ALA A 90 5.56 0.94 6.06
CA ALA A 90 5.39 0.17 4.83
C ALA A 90 6.62 -0.69 4.52
N GLY A 91 7.83 -0.15 4.70
CA GLY A 91 9.09 -0.87 4.51
C GLY A 91 9.26 -2.03 5.49
N GLU A 92 8.89 -1.84 6.75
CA GLU A 92 8.86 -2.91 7.75
C GLU A 92 7.81 -3.98 7.43
N ALA A 93 6.62 -3.58 7.01
CA ALA A 93 5.58 -4.51 6.59
C ALA A 93 6.03 -5.34 5.38
N PHE A 94 6.61 -4.69 4.37
CA PHE A 94 7.16 -5.37 3.20
C PHE A 94 8.31 -6.32 3.54
N SER A 95 9.18 -5.92 4.48
CA SER A 95 10.25 -6.77 5.00
C SER A 95 9.70 -8.05 5.64
N ARG A 96 8.63 -7.94 6.44
CA ARG A 96 7.95 -9.11 7.04
C ARG A 96 7.34 -10.03 5.98
N VAL A 97 6.63 -9.47 4.99
CA VAL A 97 6.07 -10.24 3.87
C VAL A 97 7.18 -10.97 3.10
N SER A 98 8.27 -10.26 2.78
CA SER A 98 9.42 -10.83 2.06
C SER A 98 10.08 -11.97 2.84
N ALA A 99 10.21 -11.84 4.16
CA ALA A 99 10.76 -12.88 5.01
C ALA A 99 9.87 -14.14 5.02
N VAL A 100 8.55 -13.97 5.13
CA VAL A 100 7.60 -15.10 5.02
C VAL A 100 7.72 -15.77 3.66
N MET A 101 7.70 -15.00 2.56
CA MET A 101 7.80 -15.53 1.20
C MET A 101 9.09 -16.32 0.95
N ARG A 102 10.22 -15.86 1.50
CA ARG A 102 11.50 -16.59 1.42
C ARG A 102 11.52 -17.90 2.23
N ALA A 103 10.70 -18.01 3.27
CA ALA A 103 10.58 -19.22 4.07
C ALA A 103 9.63 -20.26 3.44
N LEU A 104 8.82 -19.87 2.45
CA LEU A 104 7.93 -20.80 1.77
C LEU A 104 8.73 -21.81 0.92
N PRO A 105 8.24 -23.05 0.78
CA PRO A 105 8.84 -24.01 -0.13
C PRO A 105 8.85 -23.49 -1.57
N ALA A 106 9.99 -23.68 -2.26
CA ALA A 106 10.11 -23.38 -3.68
C ALA A 106 9.30 -24.37 -4.55
N ASP A 107 9.06 -25.58 -4.04
CA ASP A 107 8.20 -26.57 -4.67
C ASP A 107 6.74 -26.10 -4.65
N LYS A 108 6.20 -25.81 -5.84
CA LYS A 108 4.83 -25.33 -6.03
C LYS A 108 3.77 -26.43 -5.88
N SER A 109 4.18 -27.70 -5.79
CA SER A 109 3.26 -28.81 -5.49
C SER A 109 2.77 -28.76 -4.03
N ILE A 110 3.54 -28.13 -3.14
CA ILE A 110 3.15 -27.88 -1.76
C ILE A 110 2.20 -26.68 -1.74
N ALA A 111 0.92 -26.98 -1.52
CA ALA A 111 -0.15 -26.00 -1.64
C ALA A 111 -0.48 -25.27 -0.34
N HIS A 112 -0.01 -25.71 0.82
CA HIS A 112 -0.27 -25.05 2.10
C HIS A 112 0.76 -25.45 3.15
N GLY A 113 0.83 -24.70 4.24
CA GLY A 113 1.64 -25.03 5.39
C GLY A 113 1.71 -23.91 6.43
N GLU A 114 2.71 -24.01 7.29
CA GLU A 114 3.02 -23.00 8.31
C GLU A 114 4.52 -22.65 8.25
N VAL A 115 4.84 -21.37 8.50
CA VAL A 115 6.20 -20.88 8.69
C VAL A 115 6.24 -19.95 9.91
N PRO A 116 7.39 -19.78 10.59
CA PRO A 116 7.47 -18.90 11.75
C PRO A 116 7.30 -17.43 11.36
N CYS A 117 6.54 -16.68 12.16
CA CYS A 117 6.37 -15.25 11.97
C CYS A 117 7.68 -14.50 12.29
N PRO A 118 8.18 -13.64 11.39
CA PRO A 118 9.42 -12.89 11.63
C PRO A 118 9.31 -11.86 12.76
N LYS A 119 8.10 -11.56 13.27
CA LYS A 119 7.87 -10.59 14.35
C LYS A 119 7.63 -11.25 15.71
N CYS A 120 6.74 -12.23 15.78
CA CYS A 120 6.32 -12.84 17.05
C CYS A 120 6.72 -14.31 17.21
N ALA A 121 7.41 -14.90 16.22
CA ALA A 121 7.73 -16.33 16.13
C ALA A 121 6.52 -17.30 16.11
N GLY A 122 5.29 -16.80 16.26
CA GLY A 122 4.06 -17.59 16.13
C GLY A 122 3.81 -18.08 14.69
N PRO A 123 2.82 -18.97 14.48
CA PRO A 123 2.59 -19.57 13.18
C PRO A 123 2.02 -18.57 12.17
N VAL A 124 2.61 -18.54 10.98
CA VAL A 124 2.02 -17.93 9.78
C VAL A 124 1.48 -19.06 8.93
N ARG A 125 0.15 -19.17 8.87
CA ARG A 125 -0.53 -20.11 7.98
C ARG A 125 -0.52 -19.54 6.59
N TRP A 126 -0.21 -20.38 5.62
CA TRP A 126 -0.22 -20.00 4.21
C TRP A 126 -0.85 -21.06 3.33
N GLU A 127 -1.42 -20.61 2.22
CA GLU A 127 -1.97 -21.44 1.16
C GLU A 127 -1.61 -20.85 -0.20
N ARG A 128 -1.46 -21.71 -1.20
CA ARG A 128 -1.25 -21.36 -2.59
C ARG A 128 -2.49 -21.74 -3.38
N SER A 129 -3.08 -20.75 -4.03
CA SER A 129 -4.25 -20.94 -4.89
C SER A 129 -3.92 -21.86 -6.07
N PRO A 130 -4.72 -22.92 -6.31
CA PRO A 130 -4.52 -23.79 -7.46
C PRO A 130 -4.92 -23.12 -8.78
N VAL A 131 -5.67 -22.01 -8.74
CA VAL A 131 -6.21 -21.35 -9.95
C VAL A 131 -5.22 -20.34 -10.54
N ASN A 132 -4.55 -19.56 -9.70
CA ASN A 132 -3.69 -18.46 -10.14
C ASN A 132 -2.31 -18.47 -9.46
N GLY A 133 -2.02 -19.47 -8.62
CA GLY A 133 -0.73 -19.60 -7.95
C GLY A 133 -0.47 -18.56 -6.86
N HIS A 134 -1.43 -17.66 -6.60
CA HIS A 134 -1.29 -16.63 -5.58
C HIS A 134 -1.20 -17.25 -4.19
N VAL A 135 -0.29 -16.73 -3.37
CA VAL A 135 -0.12 -17.16 -1.99
C VAL A 135 -0.93 -16.25 -1.08
N ARG A 136 -1.76 -16.83 -0.23
CA ARG A 136 -2.37 -16.14 0.91
C ARG A 136 -1.66 -16.57 2.16
N ALA A 137 -1.31 -15.63 3.02
CA ALA A 137 -0.71 -15.95 4.30
C ALA A 137 -1.18 -14.99 5.39
N ALA A 138 -1.30 -15.49 6.62
CA ALA A 138 -1.63 -14.69 7.78
C ALA A 138 -1.04 -15.27 9.07
N CYS A 139 -0.50 -14.39 9.90
CA CYS A 139 -0.16 -14.69 11.29
C CYS A 139 -1.41 -14.59 12.17
N ALA A 140 -1.60 -15.52 13.11
CA ALA A 140 -2.72 -15.48 14.06
C ALA A 140 -2.77 -14.18 14.87
N GLU A 141 -1.60 -13.64 15.24
CA GLU A 141 -1.46 -12.38 15.99
C GLU A 141 -1.56 -11.12 15.09
N GLY A 142 -1.90 -11.27 13.81
CA GLY A 142 -2.04 -10.14 12.89
C GLY A 142 -0.74 -9.42 12.52
N CYS A 143 0.43 -9.99 12.86
CA CYS A 143 1.74 -9.37 12.60
C CYS A 143 2.08 -9.22 11.11
N VAL A 144 1.53 -10.11 10.27
CA VAL A 144 1.69 -10.12 8.82
C VAL A 144 0.46 -10.78 8.20
N SER A 145 -0.05 -10.19 7.12
CA SER A 145 -1.09 -10.77 6.28
C SER A 145 -0.95 -10.24 4.86
N PHE A 146 -1.04 -11.10 3.86
CA PHE A 146 -0.93 -10.70 2.45
C PHE A 146 -1.56 -11.72 1.50
N ILE A 147 -1.77 -11.26 0.28
CA ILE A 147 -2.01 -12.07 -0.92
C ILE A 147 -1.00 -11.60 -1.97
N GLN A 148 -0.19 -12.51 -2.54
CA GLN A 148 0.77 -12.20 -3.61
C GLN A 148 0.58 -13.09 -4.80
#